data_AF-A0A958MF64-F1
#
_entry.id   AF-A0A958MF64-F1
#
_cell.length_a   1.000
_cell.length_b   1.000
_cell.length_c   1.000
_cell.angle_alpha   90.00
_cell.angle_beta   90.00
_cell.angle_gamma   90.00
#
_symmetry.space_group_name_H-M   'P 1'
#
loop_
_entity.id
_entity.type
_entity.pdbx_description
1 polymer ?
#
loop_
_entity_poly.entity_id
_entity_poly.type
_entity_poly.pdbx_seq_one_letter_code
_entity_poly.pdbx_strand_id
1 'polypeptide(L)' 'EAASFLSISPNALRIMVYREQIKAYKFGRRLRFKLRDCQGLFNMKGA' A
#
# COMPACT_ATOMS: atom_id res chain seq x y z
N GLU A 1 4.75 -1.86 -9.39
CA GLU A 1 5.30 -0.67 -8.68
C GLU A 1 5.04 -0.74 -7.17
N ALA A 2 3.90 -0.30 -6.63
CA ALA A 2 3.70 -0.27 -5.17
C ALA A 2 3.80 -1.64 -4.47
N ALA A 3 3.21 -2.69 -5.04
CA ALA A 3 3.31 -4.06 -4.50
C ALA A 3 4.76 -4.57 -4.51
N SER A 4 5.49 -4.28 -5.59
CA SER A 4 6.92 -4.59 -5.74
C SER A 4 7.77 -3.82 -4.73
N PHE A 5 7.49 -2.53 -4.54
CA PHE A 5 8.18 -1.68 -3.56
C PHE A 5 7.99 -2.19 -2.12
N LEU A 6 6.77 -2.64 -1.79
CA LEU A 6 6.43 -3.21 -0.49
C LEU A 6 6.86 -4.67 -0.34
N SER A 7 7.41 -5.30 -1.38
CA SER A 7 7.72 -6.74 -1.42
C SER A 7 6.54 -7.65 -1.03
N ILE A 8 5.33 -7.28 -1.47
CA ILE A 8 4.09 -8.04 -1.22
C ILE A 8 3.38 -8.37 -2.53
N SER A 9 2.46 -9.34 -2.48
CA SER A 9 1.61 -9.64 -3.64
C SER A 9 0.62 -8.49 -3.92
N PRO A 10 0.22 -8.28 -5.19
CA PRO A 10 -0.81 -7.29 -5.52
C PRO A 10 -2.15 -7.53 -4.80
N ASN A 11 -2.47 -8.79 -4.48
CA ASN A 11 -3.66 -9.13 -3.71
C ASN A 11 -3.53 -8.70 -2.25
N ALA A 12 -2.37 -8.93 -1.62
CA ALA A 12 -2.11 -8.45 -0.27
C ALA A 12 -2.22 -6.92 -0.20
N LEU A 13 -1.69 -6.21 -1.20
CA LEU A 13 -1.84 -4.75 -1.29
C LEU A 13 -3.32 -4.33 -1.38
N ARG A 14 -4.14 -5.04 -2.17
CA ARG A 14 -5.60 -4.78 -2.25
C ARG A 14 -6.30 -4.99 -0.91
N ILE A 15 -5.98 -6.07 -0.20
CA ILE A 15 -6.54 -6.37 1.13
C ILE A 15 -6.15 -5.27 2.12
N MET A 16 -4.90 -4.82 2.12
CA MET A 16 -4.43 -3.74 3.01
C MET A 16 -5.16 -2.42 2.74
N VAL A 17 -5.40 -2.09 1.47
CA VAL A 17 -6.20 -0.92 1.09
C VAL A 17 -7.64 -1.05 1.55
N TYR A 18 -8.26 -2.22 1.34
CA TYR A 18 -9.64 -2.49 1.79
C TYR A 18 -9.79 -2.41 3.32
N ARG A 19 -8.75 -2.80 4.07
CA ARG A 19 -8.69 -2.70 5.54
C ARG A 19 -8.24 -1.31 6.04
N GLU A 20 -8.19 -0.32 5.17
CA GLU A 20 -7.76 1.06 5.46
C GLU A 20 -6.34 1.19 6.07
N GLN A 21 -5.51 0.14 5.94
CA GLN A 21 -4.12 0.14 6.43
C GLN A 21 -3.20 0.98 5.53
N ILE A 22 -3.52 1.07 4.24
CA ILE A 22 -2.78 1.85 3.25
C ILE A 22 -3.72 2.85 2.60
N LYS A 23 -3.35 4.14 2.65
CA LYS A 23 -4.06 5.16 1.88
C LYS A 23 -3.74 5.02 0.40
N ALA A 24 -4.80 4.83 -0.39
CA ALA A 24 -4.74 4.83 -1.84
C ALA A 24 -5.47 6.05 -2.40
N TYR A 25 -4.94 6.64 -3.46
CA TYR A 25 -5.54 7.73 -4.20
C TYR A 25 -6.01 7.23 -5.56
N LYS A 26 -7.27 7.44 -5.89
CA LYS A 26 -7.82 7.04 -7.20
C LYS A 26 -7.46 8.09 -8.24
N PHE A 27 -6.73 7.69 -9.27
CA PHE A 27 -6.44 8.52 -10.45
C PHE A 27 -7.03 7.82 -11.69
N GLY A 28 -8.25 8.22 -12.04
CA GLY A 28 -9.06 7.53 -13.05
C GLY A 28 -9.35 6.08 -12.65
N ARG A 29 -8.84 5.13 -13.44
CA ARG A 29 -8.97 3.68 -13.17
C ARG A 29 -7.82 3.08 -12.36
N ARG A 30 -6.76 3.85 -12.09
CA ARG A 30 -5.56 3.36 -11.38
C ARG A 30 -5.56 3.84 -9.93
N LEU A 31 -5.11 2.97 -9.03
CA LEU A 31 -4.79 3.34 -7.65
C LEU A 31 -3.33 3.80 -7.61
N ARG A 32 -3.10 4.97 -6.99
CA ARG A 32 -1.79 5.53 -6.70
C ARG A 32 -1.56 5.52 -5.20
N PHE A 33 -0.29 5.38 -4.83
CA PHE A 33 0.15 5.31 -3.45
C PHE A 33 1.25 6.34 -3.24
N LYS A 34 1.25 7.03 -2.09
CA LYS A 34 2.38 7.87 -1.74
C LYS A 34 3.45 7.02 -1.08
N LEU A 35 4.70 7.21 -1.47
CA LEU A 35 5.86 6.52 -0.90
C LEU A 35 5.89 6.58 0.63
N ARG A 36 5.65 7.77 1.20
CA ARG A 36 5.58 7.97 2.66
C ARG A 36 4.52 7.11 3.35
N ASP A 37 3.36 6.93 2.72
CA ASP A 37 2.24 6.15 3.28
C ASP A 37 2.56 4.65 3.19
N CYS A 38 3.30 4.22 2.16
CA CYS A 38 3.85 2.87 2.04
C CYS A 38 4.98 2.59 3.05
N GLN A 39 5.84 3.57 3.31
CA GLN A 39 6.93 3.47 4.28
C GLN A 39 6.42 3.33 5.72
N GLY A 40 5.32 4.03 6.06
CA GLY A 40 4.69 3.92 7.38
C GLY A 40 4.30 2.48 7.77
N LEU A 41 4.04 1.60 6.80
CA LEU A 41 3.76 0.19 7.09
C LEU A 41 4.96 -0.60 7.59
N PHE A 42 6.17 -0.29 7.12
CA PHE A 42 7.36 -1.00 7.58
C PHE A 42 7.61 -0.74 9.06
N ASN A 43 7.33 0.47 9.53
CA ASN A 43 7.47 0.83 10.94
C ASN A 43 6.42 0.15 11.84
N MET A 44 5.23 -0.15 11.29
CA MET A 44 4.17 -0.81 12.05
C MET A 44 4.37 -2.32 12.21
N LYS A 45 5.24 -2.92 11.38
CA LYS A 45 5.57 -4.35 11.36
C LYS A 45 6.87 -4.69 12.10
N GLY A 46 7.38 -3.75 12.89
CA GLY A 46 8.49 -3.94 13.81
C GLY A 46 8.03 -3.85 15.27
N ALA A 47 7.37 -4.91 15.73
CA ALA A 47 7.18 -5.25 17.15
C ALA A 47 7.16 -6.78 17.26
#